data_AF-A0A0L6V7I2-F1
#
_entry.id   AF-A0A0L6V7I2-F1
#
_cell.length_a   1.000
_cell.length_b   1.000
_cell.length_c   1.000
_cell.angle_alpha   90.00
_cell.angle_beta   90.00
_cell.angle_gamma   90.00
#
_symmetry.space_group_name_H-M   'P 1'
#
loop_
_entity.id
_entity.type
_entity.pdbx_description
1 polymer ?
#
loop_
_entity_poly.entity_id
_entity_poly.type
_entity_poly.pdbx_seq_one_letter_code
_entity_poly.pdbx_strand_id
1 'polypeptide(L)'
;MWEEKRDPDSFVHVSSVNAPREVETTMEPSDEEDREAVWGTLLELYLAISAEAVEGRERMRSRALSLLSKGAEGSKLRYEPTQALIVCLTHDFVPGIVLLYDRLGMVEDILRFWIERAEDDEDEADEAQARIFETLEKYGDQHPELYPIALRRKILSPIEVIEILSKPGSCASIGTVKKYLLNQVLNQKHQINSDMELINSYRKEIDKNRSKLESLADKPQIFHLNNKCASCMTMLDLPVVHFMCHHSYHQRCLGDHESCLKCGHERKAEAGQPDDAIKEMMALIRRNKSFIDPDNLHPQQQQQQQHQHQHQLAAAGATLDARLHEHRFFIDEVHESDDPFSFIASSFSKGLL
;
A
#
# COMPACT_ATOMS: atom_id res chain seq x y z
N MET A 1 67.55 29.04 -53.64
CA MET A 1 68.03 28.87 -52.25
C MET A 1 67.64 27.45 -51.87
N TRP A 2 68.50 26.42 -51.96
CA TRP A 2 69.68 26.16 -51.12
C TRP A 2 69.29 26.32 -49.63
N GLU A 3 69.25 25.31 -48.76
CA GLU A 3 69.83 23.95 -48.77
C GLU A 3 69.01 23.01 -47.86
N GLU A 4 68.62 21.84 -48.37
CA GLU A 4 68.40 20.64 -47.54
C GLU A 4 69.54 19.67 -47.88
N LYS A 5 70.58 19.67 -47.04
CA LYS A 5 71.64 18.66 -47.10
C LYS A 5 71.14 17.42 -46.37
N ARG A 6 70.97 16.32 -47.12
CA ARG A 6 71.20 14.99 -46.55
C ARG A 6 72.68 14.69 -46.71
N ASP A 7 73.34 14.31 -45.63
CA ASP A 7 74.52 13.45 -45.73
C ASP A 7 74.25 12.16 -44.94
N PRO A 8 74.32 10.98 -45.60
CA PRO A 8 74.17 9.67 -44.99
C PRO A 8 75.54 9.04 -44.77
N ASP A 9 75.95 8.88 -43.51
CA ASP A 9 76.76 7.76 -43.01
C ASP A 9 77.44 8.13 -41.69
N SER A 10 77.00 7.51 -40.59
CA SER A 10 77.92 6.79 -39.70
C SER A 10 77.13 6.09 -38.59
N PHE A 11 76.94 4.79 -38.80
CA PHE A 11 76.97 3.73 -37.79
C PHE A 11 76.30 3.93 -36.42
N VAL A 12 75.27 3.11 -36.27
CA VAL A 12 74.65 2.61 -35.04
C VAL A 12 75.67 2.35 -33.92
N HIS A 13 75.46 3.01 -32.78
CA HIS A 13 75.69 2.39 -31.48
C HIS A 13 74.49 2.71 -30.58
N VAL A 14 73.66 1.70 -30.38
CA VAL A 14 72.62 1.69 -29.36
C VAL A 14 73.29 1.84 -28.01
N SER A 15 72.95 2.91 -27.29
CA SER A 15 73.09 2.99 -25.85
C SER A 15 71.80 3.53 -25.29
N SER A 16 71.12 2.65 -24.57
CA SER A 16 69.89 2.84 -23.82
C SER A 16 69.89 4.15 -23.04
N VAL A 17 68.93 5.04 -23.33
CA VAL A 17 68.66 6.20 -22.49
C VAL A 17 67.14 6.40 -22.34
N ASN A 18 66.73 6.30 -21.07
CA ASN A 18 65.57 6.89 -20.42
C ASN A 18 64.16 6.52 -20.92
N ALA A 19 63.63 5.46 -20.32
CA ALA A 19 62.19 5.40 -20.06
C ALA A 19 61.78 6.50 -19.05
N PRO A 20 60.58 7.09 -19.18
CA PRO A 20 60.10 8.09 -18.23
C PRO A 20 59.98 7.47 -16.85
N ARG A 21 60.35 8.22 -15.82
CA ARG A 21 60.01 7.93 -14.42
C ARG A 21 58.49 7.94 -14.27
N GLU A 22 57.85 6.79 -14.48
CA GLU A 22 56.61 6.46 -13.78
C GLU A 22 57.02 6.11 -12.36
N VAL A 23 56.93 7.11 -11.48
CA VAL A 23 56.80 6.83 -10.05
C VAL A 23 55.38 6.31 -9.89
N GLU A 24 55.14 5.07 -10.32
CA GLU A 24 54.08 4.26 -9.76
C GLU A 24 54.43 4.13 -8.28
N THR A 25 53.82 5.00 -7.48
CA THR A 25 53.66 4.70 -6.06
C THR A 25 52.74 3.49 -6.07
N THR A 26 53.30 2.29 -6.16
CA THR A 26 52.63 1.07 -5.76
C THR A 26 52.33 1.26 -4.28
N MET A 27 51.17 1.86 -4.00
CA MET A 27 50.54 1.77 -2.69
C MET A 27 50.26 0.28 -2.51
N GLU A 28 51.22 -0.44 -1.95
CA GLU A 28 50.97 -1.79 -1.45
C GLU A 28 49.78 -1.66 -0.49
N PRO A 29 48.70 -2.43 -0.69
CA PRO A 29 47.53 -2.34 0.17
C PRO A 29 47.99 -2.58 1.61
N SER A 30 47.51 -1.74 2.51
CA SER A 30 47.86 -1.90 3.93
C SER A 30 47.35 -3.26 4.40
N ASP A 31 48.06 -3.91 5.34
CA ASP A 31 47.58 -5.13 6.02
C ASP A 31 46.12 -5.02 6.51
N GLU A 32 45.64 -3.80 6.75
CA GLU A 32 44.25 -3.54 7.12
C GLU A 32 43.26 -3.59 5.96
N GLU A 33 43.62 -3.09 4.78
CA GLU A 33 42.78 -3.13 3.56
C GLU A 33 42.61 -4.58 3.09
N ASP A 34 43.69 -5.36 3.16
CA ASP A 34 43.65 -6.80 2.88
C ASP A 34 42.74 -7.54 3.87
N ARG A 35 42.76 -7.15 5.16
CA ARG A 35 41.84 -7.72 6.15
C ARG A 35 40.39 -7.34 5.82
N GLU A 36 40.10 -6.07 5.56
CA GLU A 36 38.74 -5.61 5.20
C GLU A 36 38.19 -6.35 3.97
N ALA A 37 39.02 -6.57 2.94
CA ALA A 37 38.67 -7.36 1.77
C ALA A 37 38.37 -8.83 2.11
N VAL A 38 39.16 -9.44 3.02
CA VAL A 38 38.90 -10.79 3.53
C VAL A 38 37.58 -10.85 4.30
N TRP A 39 37.24 -9.84 5.10
CA TRP A 39 35.96 -9.80 5.81
C TRP A 39 34.77 -9.69 4.83
N GLY A 40 34.87 -8.82 3.84
CA GLY A 40 33.83 -8.66 2.81
C GLY A 40 33.60 -9.94 2.00
N THR A 41 34.69 -10.57 1.54
CA THR A 41 34.61 -11.84 0.79
C THR A 41 34.11 -13.00 1.64
N LEU A 42 34.48 -13.08 2.93
CA LEU A 42 33.94 -14.09 3.85
C LEU A 42 32.44 -13.91 4.07
N LEU A 43 31.96 -12.67 4.20
CA LEU A 43 30.54 -12.37 4.34
C LEU A 43 29.76 -12.81 3.11
N GLU A 44 30.24 -12.42 1.92
CA GLU A 44 29.65 -12.79 0.64
C GLU A 44 29.61 -14.32 0.48
N LEU A 45 30.72 -15.00 0.78
CA LEU A 45 30.80 -16.46 0.71
C LEU A 45 29.82 -17.15 1.67
N TYR A 46 29.68 -16.65 2.90
CA TYR A 46 28.70 -17.21 3.84
C TYR A 46 27.26 -17.02 3.36
N LEU A 47 26.91 -15.87 2.82
CA LEU A 47 25.55 -15.62 2.33
C LEU A 47 25.26 -16.34 1.02
N ALA A 48 26.20 -16.38 0.08
CA ALA A 48 26.09 -17.13 -1.18
C ALA A 48 25.91 -18.63 -0.93
N ILE A 49 26.75 -19.24 -0.09
CA ILE A 49 26.60 -20.66 0.27
C ILE A 49 25.27 -20.90 0.99
N SER A 50 24.81 -19.96 1.83
CA SER A 50 23.52 -20.10 2.51
C SER A 50 22.32 -20.09 1.55
N ALA A 51 22.43 -19.36 0.43
CA ALA A 51 21.38 -19.30 -0.58
C ALA A 51 21.27 -20.62 -1.36
N GLU A 52 22.41 -21.25 -1.66
CA GLU A 52 22.46 -22.54 -2.37
C GLU A 52 22.22 -23.75 -1.46
N ALA A 53 22.48 -23.62 -0.15
CA ALA A 53 22.35 -24.72 0.80
C ALA A 53 20.89 -25.10 1.11
N VAL A 54 20.59 -26.40 0.98
CA VAL A 54 19.32 -27.00 1.44
C VAL A 54 19.38 -27.27 2.95
N GLU A 55 20.51 -27.76 3.46
CA GLU A 55 20.76 -27.98 4.89
C GLU A 55 21.89 -27.07 5.37
N GLY A 56 21.74 -26.50 6.58
CA GLY A 56 22.78 -25.65 7.17
C GLY A 56 22.77 -24.18 6.73
N ARG A 57 21.73 -23.74 5.99
CA ARG A 57 21.48 -22.32 5.68
C ARG A 57 21.56 -21.44 6.93
N GLU A 58 20.84 -21.84 7.98
CA GLU A 58 20.78 -21.10 9.24
C GLU A 58 22.15 -21.03 9.94
N ARG A 59 22.94 -22.10 9.88
CA ARG A 59 24.30 -22.13 10.42
C ARG A 59 25.20 -21.12 9.72
N MET A 60 25.08 -21.00 8.40
CA MET A 60 25.90 -20.08 7.62
C MET A 60 25.46 -18.63 7.82
N ARG A 61 24.15 -18.37 7.88
CA ARG A 61 23.58 -17.06 8.26
C ARG A 61 23.96 -16.64 9.67
N SER A 62 23.96 -17.57 10.64
CA SER A 62 24.46 -17.34 12.00
C SER A 62 25.94 -16.99 12.05
N ARG A 63 26.77 -17.61 11.20
CA ARG A 63 28.20 -17.27 11.05
C ARG A 63 28.39 -15.90 10.43
N ALA A 64 27.62 -15.56 9.38
CA ALA A 64 27.60 -14.23 8.79
C ALA A 64 27.21 -13.17 9.82
N LEU A 65 26.19 -13.43 10.64
CA LEU A 65 25.80 -12.53 11.73
C LEU A 65 26.94 -12.35 12.72
N SER A 66 27.53 -13.45 13.21
CA SER A 66 28.65 -13.39 14.16
C SER A 66 29.86 -12.65 13.59
N LEU A 67 30.12 -12.79 12.29
CA LEU A 67 31.15 -12.07 11.56
C LEU A 67 30.87 -10.55 11.63
N LEU A 68 29.66 -10.11 11.27
CA LEU A 68 29.27 -8.71 11.40
C LEU A 68 29.35 -8.23 12.85
N SER A 69 28.90 -9.04 13.83
CA SER A 69 28.94 -8.70 15.25
C SER A 69 30.36 -8.41 15.74
N LYS A 70 31.28 -9.36 15.52
CA LYS A 70 32.69 -9.33 15.98
C LYS A 70 33.54 -8.35 15.19
N GLY A 71 33.19 -8.13 13.91
CA GLY A 71 33.85 -7.16 13.05
C GLY A 71 33.67 -5.70 13.51
N ALA A 72 32.84 -5.44 14.52
CA ALA A 72 32.55 -4.12 15.04
C ALA A 72 32.85 -3.95 16.54
N GLU A 73 33.80 -4.70 17.08
CA GLU A 73 34.31 -4.43 18.42
C GLU A 73 35.06 -3.08 18.45
N GLY A 74 34.37 -2.00 18.82
CA GLY A 74 34.92 -0.65 19.01
C GLY A 74 34.47 0.35 17.95
N SER A 75 35.20 1.47 17.85
CA SER A 75 34.88 2.60 16.94
C SER A 75 35.34 2.37 15.49
N LYS A 76 36.05 1.27 15.20
CA LYS A 76 36.56 0.94 13.87
C LYS A 76 35.96 -0.37 13.39
N LEU A 77 35.28 -0.33 12.26
CA LEU A 77 34.72 -1.50 11.60
C LEU A 77 35.85 -2.21 10.84
N ARG A 78 35.88 -3.54 10.92
CA ARG A 78 36.84 -4.40 10.18
C ARG A 78 36.35 -4.76 8.77
N TYR A 79 35.29 -4.10 8.31
CA TYR A 79 34.69 -4.27 7.00
C TYR A 79 34.21 -2.92 6.51
N GLU A 80 34.15 -2.75 5.19
CA GLU A 80 33.55 -1.58 4.58
C GLU A 80 32.01 -1.67 4.70
N PRO A 81 31.34 -0.69 5.33
CA PRO A 81 29.91 -0.80 5.65
C PRO A 81 28.99 -0.85 4.43
N THR A 82 29.33 -0.13 3.36
CA THR A 82 28.49 -0.04 2.15
C THR A 82 28.45 -1.38 1.42
N GLN A 83 29.61 -2.02 1.26
CA GLN A 83 29.78 -3.34 0.68
C GLN A 83 29.07 -4.39 1.51
N ALA A 84 29.25 -4.36 2.84
CA ALA A 84 28.55 -5.29 3.73
C ALA A 84 27.02 -5.16 3.60
N LEU A 85 26.51 -3.93 3.48
CA LEU A 85 25.09 -3.66 3.30
C LEU A 85 24.58 -4.16 1.95
N ILE A 86 25.29 -3.89 0.85
CA ILE A 86 24.94 -4.37 -0.49
C ILE A 86 24.86 -5.90 -0.50
N VAL A 87 25.84 -6.57 0.10
CA VAL A 87 25.87 -8.04 0.21
C VAL A 87 24.67 -8.55 1.04
N CYS A 88 24.33 -7.90 2.15
CA CYS A 88 23.18 -8.30 2.96
C CYS A 88 21.84 -8.07 2.22
N LEU A 89 21.67 -6.94 1.51
CA LEU A 89 20.49 -6.64 0.71
C LEU A 89 20.32 -7.62 -0.46
N THR A 90 21.42 -7.96 -1.14
CA THR A 90 21.41 -8.89 -2.28
C THR A 90 20.92 -10.29 -1.91
N HIS A 91 21.21 -10.73 -0.68
CA HIS A 91 20.83 -12.05 -0.18
C HIS A 91 19.61 -12.07 0.73
N ASP A 92 18.89 -10.95 0.85
CA ASP A 92 17.78 -10.74 1.79
C ASP A 92 18.13 -11.24 3.21
N PHE A 93 19.28 -10.78 3.71
CA PHE A 93 19.76 -11.13 5.04
C PHE A 93 19.30 -10.09 6.07
N VAL A 94 18.01 -10.13 6.39
CA VAL A 94 17.31 -9.19 7.29
C VAL A 94 18.07 -8.90 8.60
N PRO A 95 18.58 -9.90 9.35
CA PRO A 95 19.30 -9.62 10.60
C PRO A 95 20.58 -8.80 10.39
N GLY A 96 21.27 -8.98 9.26
CA GLY A 96 22.46 -8.21 8.91
C GLY A 96 22.13 -6.79 8.47
N ILE A 97 21.06 -6.62 7.68
CA ILE A 97 20.59 -5.31 7.21
C ILE A 97 20.25 -4.41 8.41
N VAL A 98 19.41 -4.91 9.32
CA VAL A 98 18.98 -4.14 10.51
C VAL A 98 20.18 -3.80 11.41
N LEU A 99 21.11 -4.73 11.60
CA LEU A 99 22.31 -4.49 12.40
C LEU A 99 23.21 -3.41 11.78
N LEU A 100 23.40 -3.42 10.46
CA LEU A 100 24.22 -2.44 9.76
C LEU A 100 23.57 -1.06 9.79
N TYR A 101 22.27 -0.97 9.56
CA TYR A 101 21.53 0.29 9.67
C TYR A 101 21.56 0.88 11.09
N ASP A 102 21.39 0.04 12.12
CA ASP A 102 21.47 0.48 13.52
C ASP A 102 22.85 1.08 13.82
N ARG A 103 23.91 0.44 13.34
CA ARG A 103 25.29 0.89 13.55
C ARG A 103 25.66 2.14 12.78
N LEU A 104 25.10 2.32 11.59
CA LEU A 104 25.27 3.52 10.79
C LEU A 104 24.41 4.68 11.33
N GLY A 105 23.56 4.44 12.33
CA GLY A 105 22.62 5.43 12.87
C GLY A 105 21.49 5.78 11.90
N MET A 106 21.26 4.93 10.89
CA MET A 106 20.27 5.14 9.84
C MET A 106 18.92 4.56 10.26
N VAL A 107 18.36 5.08 11.35
CA VAL A 107 17.11 4.57 11.95
C VAL A 107 15.91 4.77 11.02
N GLU A 108 15.88 5.86 10.26
CA GLU A 108 14.84 6.08 9.25
C GLU A 108 14.81 4.97 8.19
N ASP A 109 15.98 4.44 7.81
CA ASP A 109 16.09 3.37 6.83
C ASP A 109 15.69 2.01 7.41
N ILE A 110 15.92 1.77 8.72
CA ILE A 110 15.35 0.61 9.43
C ILE A 110 13.82 0.66 9.35
N LEU A 111 13.24 1.82 9.70
CA LEU A 111 11.80 2.01 9.67
C LEU A 111 11.26 1.81 8.25
N ARG A 112 11.90 2.41 7.24
CA ARG A 112 11.48 2.30 5.84
C ARG A 112 11.57 0.86 5.31
N PHE A 113 12.62 0.14 5.68
CA PHE A 113 12.81 -1.26 5.30
C PHE A 113 11.65 -2.14 5.79
N TRP A 114 11.24 -1.99 7.06
CA TRP A 114 10.09 -2.74 7.57
C TRP A 114 8.76 -2.26 6.99
N ILE A 115 8.65 -0.96 6.69
CA ILE A 115 7.47 -0.40 6.02
C ILE A 115 7.26 -1.02 4.64
N GLU A 116 8.32 -1.15 3.85
CA GLU A 116 8.25 -1.77 2.51
C GLU A 116 7.88 -3.26 2.61
N ARG A 117 8.50 -4.01 3.54
CA ARG A 117 8.13 -5.42 3.79
C ARG A 117 6.66 -5.61 4.22
N ALA A 118 6.12 -4.69 5.02
CA ALA A 118 4.72 -4.73 5.42
C ALA A 118 3.74 -4.41 4.26
N GLU A 119 4.20 -3.66 3.25
CA GLU A 119 3.41 -3.35 2.04
C GLU A 119 3.50 -4.46 0.99
N ASP A 120 4.64 -5.17 0.91
CA ASP A 120 4.91 -6.17 -0.12
C ASP A 120 4.31 -7.56 0.18
N ASP A 121 4.30 -7.99 1.45
CA ASP A 121 3.86 -9.33 1.85
C ASP A 121 2.84 -9.28 3.01
N GLU A 122 1.61 -9.73 2.75
CA GLU A 122 0.53 -9.76 3.74
C GLU A 122 0.81 -10.76 4.87
N ASP A 123 1.53 -11.86 4.61
CA ASP A 123 1.84 -12.87 5.63
C ASP A 123 2.93 -12.39 6.59
N GLU A 124 3.83 -11.52 6.12
CA GLU A 124 4.91 -10.93 6.93
C GLU A 124 4.56 -9.55 7.50
N ALA A 125 3.38 -9.01 7.15
CA ALA A 125 2.92 -7.68 7.58
C ALA A 125 2.83 -7.57 9.11
N ASP A 126 2.32 -8.60 9.79
CA ASP A 126 2.19 -8.61 11.26
C ASP A 126 3.56 -8.56 11.95
N GLU A 127 4.56 -9.31 11.44
CA GLU A 127 5.92 -9.28 11.99
C GLU A 127 6.58 -7.93 11.71
N ALA A 128 6.44 -7.41 10.49
CA ALA A 128 6.99 -6.11 10.12
C ALA A 128 6.37 -4.98 10.94
N GLN A 129 5.07 -5.01 11.20
CA GLN A 129 4.38 -4.09 12.11
C GLN A 129 4.94 -4.15 13.53
N ALA A 130 5.16 -5.36 14.08
CA ALA A 130 5.75 -5.53 15.40
C ALA A 130 7.17 -4.93 15.47
N ARG A 131 7.98 -5.08 14.40
CA ARG A 131 9.33 -4.49 14.31
C ARG A 131 9.31 -2.98 14.16
N ILE A 132 8.35 -2.42 13.43
CA ILE A 132 8.12 -0.98 13.36
C ILE A 132 7.80 -0.44 14.74
N PHE A 133 6.92 -1.11 15.48
CA PHE A 133 6.56 -0.74 16.85
C PHE A 133 7.78 -0.75 17.79
N GLU A 134 8.58 -1.82 17.77
CA GLU A 134 9.82 -1.94 18.54
C GLU A 134 10.82 -0.81 18.19
N THR A 135 10.94 -0.48 16.90
CA THR A 135 11.83 0.60 16.43
C THR A 135 11.38 1.97 16.92
N LEU A 136 10.07 2.25 16.88
CA LEU A 136 9.50 3.49 17.40
C LEU A 136 9.61 3.59 18.93
N GLU A 137 9.49 2.48 19.65
CA GLU A 137 9.65 2.44 21.11
C GLU A 137 11.12 2.67 21.52
N LYS A 138 12.08 2.14 20.74
CA LYS A 138 13.51 2.26 21.04
C LYS A 138 14.10 3.62 20.64
N TYR A 139 13.75 4.15 19.47
CA TYR A 139 14.37 5.35 18.89
C TYR A 139 13.45 6.55 18.75
N GLY A 140 12.13 6.40 18.91
CA GLY A 140 11.17 7.47 18.66
C GLY A 140 11.38 8.71 19.55
N ASP A 141 11.91 8.52 20.76
CA ASP A 141 12.26 9.62 21.65
C ASP A 141 13.45 10.47 21.16
N GLN A 142 14.42 9.83 20.49
CA GLN A 142 15.59 10.49 19.92
C GLN A 142 15.29 11.07 18.53
N HIS A 143 14.36 10.43 17.81
CA HIS A 143 14.00 10.72 16.43
C HIS A 143 12.47 10.87 16.26
N PRO A 144 11.87 11.99 16.70
CA PRO A 144 10.42 12.21 16.62
C PRO A 144 9.85 12.24 15.18
N GLU A 145 10.71 12.43 14.17
CA GLU A 145 10.39 12.39 12.75
C GLU A 145 9.90 11.02 12.25
N LEU A 146 10.16 9.95 13.01
CA LEU A 146 9.76 8.60 12.67
C LEU A 146 8.23 8.40 12.76
N TYR A 147 7.57 9.04 13.73
CA TYR A 147 6.12 8.86 13.94
C TYR A 147 5.29 9.34 12.74
N PRO A 148 5.52 10.54 12.15
CA PRO A 148 4.83 10.94 10.93
C PRO A 148 5.08 10.03 9.72
N ILE A 149 6.25 9.39 9.63
CA ILE A 149 6.58 8.48 8.51
C ILE A 149 5.73 7.21 8.62
N ALA A 150 5.70 6.59 9.79
CA ALA A 150 4.88 5.40 10.06
C ALA A 150 3.39 5.68 9.83
N LEU A 151 2.89 6.83 10.31
CA LEU A 151 1.49 7.21 10.12
C LEU A 151 1.12 7.51 8.66
N ARG A 152 2.02 8.12 7.87
CA ARG A 152 1.77 8.44 6.45
C ARG A 152 1.52 7.20 5.60
N ARG A 153 2.24 6.13 5.92
CA ARG A 153 2.16 4.85 5.21
C ARG A 153 0.97 4.00 5.66
N LYS A 154 0.22 4.45 6.68
CA LYS A 154 -0.98 3.77 7.23
C LYS A 154 -0.72 2.34 7.71
N ILE A 155 0.54 2.02 8.02
CA ILE A 155 0.91 0.71 8.54
C ILE A 155 0.54 0.60 10.02
N LEU A 156 0.68 1.69 10.76
CA LEU A 156 0.13 1.84 12.09
C LEU A 156 -1.10 2.75 12.06
N SER A 157 -2.10 2.37 12.84
CA SER A 157 -3.26 3.20 13.14
C SER A 157 -2.84 4.40 14.01
N PRO A 158 -3.57 5.52 13.91
CA PRO A 158 -3.39 6.66 14.81
C PRO A 158 -3.44 6.29 16.29
N ILE A 159 -4.24 5.28 16.65
CA ILE A 159 -4.44 4.84 18.03
C ILE A 159 -3.18 4.17 18.55
N GLU A 160 -2.58 3.25 17.78
CA GLU A 160 -1.33 2.57 18.15
C GLU A 160 -0.18 3.57 18.35
N VAL A 161 -0.10 4.60 17.51
CA VAL A 161 0.93 5.64 17.66
C VAL A 161 0.70 6.50 18.90
N ILE A 162 -0.55 6.84 19.21
CA ILE A 162 -0.89 7.55 20.44
C ILE A 162 -0.58 6.69 21.67
N GLU A 163 -0.82 5.38 21.60
CA GLU A 163 -0.49 4.44 22.67
C GLU A 163 1.01 4.45 22.99
N ILE A 164 1.87 4.39 21.96
CA ILE A 164 3.34 4.49 22.13
C ILE A 164 3.71 5.80 22.83
N LEU A 165 3.18 6.93 22.34
CA LEU A 165 3.47 8.26 22.88
C LEU A 165 2.88 8.50 24.28
N SER A 166 1.88 7.72 24.68
CA SER A 166 1.22 7.82 25.98
C SER A 166 1.88 6.94 27.06
N LYS A 167 2.82 6.06 26.70
CA LYS A 167 3.50 5.19 27.67
C LYS A 167 4.41 6.00 28.60
N PRO A 168 4.45 5.67 29.91
CA PRO A 168 5.34 6.33 30.85
C PRO A 168 6.80 6.00 30.50
N GLY A 169 7.54 7.02 30.05
CA GLY A 169 8.93 6.87 29.62
C GLY A 169 9.22 7.46 28.24
N SER A 170 8.19 7.70 27.41
CA SER A 170 8.38 8.40 26.14
C SER A 170 8.65 9.89 26.39
N CYS A 171 9.79 10.37 25.90
CA CYS A 171 10.14 11.79 25.87
C CYS A 171 9.49 12.52 24.68
N ALA A 172 9.01 11.80 23.67
CA ALA A 172 8.33 12.37 22.52
C ALA A 172 6.92 12.87 22.88
N SER A 173 6.64 14.15 22.60
CA SER A 173 5.30 14.72 22.85
C SER A 173 4.31 14.35 21.74
N ILE A 174 3.05 14.15 22.11
CA ILE A 174 1.91 14.02 21.17
C ILE A 174 1.80 15.24 20.22
N GLY A 175 2.37 16.38 20.59
CA GLY A 175 2.50 17.55 19.74
C GLY A 175 3.21 17.28 18.41
N THR A 176 4.14 16.32 18.36
CA THR A 176 4.89 15.95 17.14
C THR A 176 3.96 15.44 16.04
N VAL A 177 2.95 14.65 16.40
CA VAL A 177 2.00 14.05 15.44
C VAL A 177 0.71 14.87 15.30
N LYS A 178 0.46 15.86 16.17
CA LYS A 178 -0.77 16.68 16.18
C LYS A 178 -1.14 17.25 14.82
N LYS A 179 -0.18 17.87 14.11
CA LYS A 179 -0.43 18.47 12.79
C LYS A 179 -0.79 17.41 11.74
N TYR A 180 -0.13 16.25 11.80
CA TYR A 180 -0.41 15.15 10.90
C TYR A 180 -1.82 14.59 11.13
N LEU A 181 -2.16 14.29 12.39
CA LEU A 181 -3.48 13.76 12.77
C LEU A 181 -4.61 14.74 12.42
N LEU A 182 -4.43 16.03 12.68
CA LEU A 182 -5.42 17.05 12.33
C LEU A 182 -5.65 17.11 10.81
N ASN A 183 -4.57 17.14 10.02
CA ASN A 183 -4.67 17.15 8.56
C ASN A 183 -5.33 15.86 8.04
N GLN A 184 -5.03 14.70 8.64
CA GLN A 184 -5.64 13.43 8.27
C GLN A 184 -7.16 13.46 8.50
N VAL A 185 -7.61 13.92 9.67
CA VAL A 185 -9.05 14.01 10.00
C VAL A 185 -9.76 15.01 9.07
N LEU A 186 -9.15 16.17 8.80
CA LEU A 186 -9.71 17.16 7.89
C LEU A 186 -9.81 16.63 6.45
N ASN A 187 -8.79 15.94 5.97
CA ASN A 187 -8.78 15.31 4.65
C ASN A 187 -9.83 14.20 4.55
N GLN A 188 -9.97 13.36 5.57
CA GLN A 188 -11.02 12.33 5.64
C GLN A 188 -12.41 12.97 5.61
N LYS A 189 -12.64 14.04 6.37
CA LYS A 189 -13.90 14.79 6.35
C LYS A 189 -14.21 15.36 4.96
N HIS A 190 -13.20 15.92 4.28
CA HIS A 190 -13.37 16.40 2.90
C HIS A 190 -13.72 15.28 1.93
N GLN A 191 -13.04 14.13 2.03
CA GLN A 191 -13.33 12.95 1.21
C GLN A 191 -14.77 12.46 1.44
N ILE A 192 -15.20 12.34 2.70
CA ILE A 192 -16.57 11.97 3.05
C ILE A 192 -17.59 12.93 2.43
N ASN A 193 -17.35 14.24 2.51
CA ASN A 193 -18.26 15.23 1.92
C ASN A 193 -18.35 15.08 0.39
N SER A 194 -17.22 14.90 -0.29
CA SER A 194 -17.16 14.66 -1.74
C SER A 194 -17.91 13.38 -2.13
N ASP A 195 -17.71 12.30 -1.39
CA ASP A 195 -18.39 11.02 -1.63
C ASP A 195 -19.90 11.15 -1.41
N MET A 196 -20.32 11.91 -0.39
CA MET A 196 -21.74 12.19 -0.13
C MET A 196 -22.40 12.99 -1.25
N GLU A 197 -21.71 13.98 -1.82
CA GLU A 197 -22.19 14.71 -2.99
C GLU A 197 -22.37 13.80 -4.20
N LEU A 198 -21.39 12.92 -4.45
CA LEU A 198 -21.44 11.94 -5.53
C LEU A 198 -22.60 10.95 -5.33
N ILE A 199 -22.77 10.41 -4.12
CA ILE A 199 -23.88 9.53 -3.76
C ILE A 199 -25.23 10.22 -4.03
N ASN A 200 -25.38 11.48 -3.63
CA ASN A 200 -26.60 12.24 -3.87
C ASN A 200 -26.87 12.45 -5.37
N SER A 201 -25.81 12.66 -6.16
CA SER A 201 -25.93 12.77 -7.61
C SER A 201 -26.41 11.46 -8.24
N TYR A 202 -25.83 10.32 -7.84
CA TYR A 202 -26.23 9.01 -8.34
C TYR A 202 -27.64 8.63 -7.91
N ARG A 203 -28.04 8.92 -6.67
CA ARG A 203 -29.42 8.73 -6.20
C ARG A 203 -30.42 9.50 -7.07
N LYS A 204 -30.11 10.76 -7.38
CA LYS A 204 -30.95 11.59 -8.26
C LYS A 204 -31.03 11.03 -9.69
N GLU A 205 -29.96 10.45 -10.21
CA GLU A 205 -29.97 9.79 -11.52
C GLU A 205 -30.76 8.48 -11.52
N ILE A 206 -30.63 7.68 -10.47
CA ILE A 206 -31.42 6.46 -10.26
C ILE A 206 -32.91 6.80 -10.22
N ASP A 207 -33.31 7.81 -9.44
CA ASP A 207 -34.71 8.23 -9.36
C ASP A 207 -35.24 8.71 -10.71
N LYS A 208 -34.47 9.53 -11.45
CA LYS A 208 -34.82 9.96 -12.81
C LYS A 208 -35.00 8.77 -13.76
N ASN A 209 -34.08 7.81 -13.72
CA ASN A 209 -34.12 6.64 -14.59
C ASN A 209 -35.28 5.71 -14.21
N ARG A 210 -35.57 5.58 -12.92
CA ARG A 210 -36.74 4.86 -12.42
C ARG A 210 -38.05 5.49 -12.93
N SER A 211 -38.20 6.82 -12.83
CA SER A 211 -39.37 7.51 -13.38
C SER A 211 -39.47 7.35 -14.90
N LYS A 212 -38.34 7.31 -15.64
CA LYS A 212 -38.36 7.00 -17.08
C LYS A 212 -38.85 5.58 -17.34
N LEU A 213 -38.39 4.59 -16.58
CA LEU A 213 -38.85 3.21 -16.71
C LEU A 213 -40.36 3.08 -16.45
N GLU A 214 -40.86 3.70 -15.38
CA GLU A 214 -42.31 3.75 -15.09
C GLU A 214 -43.10 4.40 -16.24
N SER A 215 -42.58 5.49 -16.83
CA SER A 215 -43.22 6.14 -17.98
C SER A 215 -43.20 5.31 -19.27
N LEU A 216 -42.20 4.44 -19.45
CA LEU A 216 -42.10 3.55 -20.61
C LEU A 216 -42.95 2.28 -20.43
N ALA A 217 -43.16 1.83 -19.18
CA ALA A 217 -43.96 0.67 -18.86
C ALA A 217 -45.47 0.96 -18.89
N ASP A 218 -45.90 2.06 -18.24
CA ASP A 218 -47.32 2.27 -17.94
C ASP A 218 -48.03 3.24 -18.89
N LYS A 219 -47.29 4.05 -19.66
CA LYS A 219 -47.88 5.08 -20.54
C LYS A 219 -47.70 4.71 -22.01
N PRO A 220 -48.76 4.81 -22.83
CA PRO A 220 -48.64 4.59 -24.27
C PRO A 220 -47.70 5.63 -24.88
N GLN A 221 -46.70 5.16 -25.62
CA GLN A 221 -45.73 6.01 -26.32
C GLN A 221 -46.20 6.28 -27.75
N ILE A 222 -46.17 7.54 -28.17
CA ILE A 222 -46.42 7.90 -29.57
C ILE A 222 -45.12 7.71 -30.35
N PHE A 223 -45.13 6.71 -31.22
CA PHE A 223 -44.04 6.39 -32.11
C PHE A 223 -44.00 7.36 -33.30
N HIS A 224 -43.30 8.50 -33.14
CA HIS A 224 -42.99 9.41 -34.23
C HIS A 224 -41.91 8.79 -35.13
N LEU A 225 -42.31 7.91 -36.05
CA LEU A 225 -41.38 7.08 -36.80
C LEU A 225 -41.01 7.65 -38.17
N ASN A 226 -39.75 7.42 -38.58
CA ASN A 226 -39.20 7.64 -39.91
C ASN A 226 -39.82 6.74 -41.01
N ASN A 227 -41.05 6.25 -40.83
CA ASN A 227 -41.85 5.35 -41.67
C ASN A 227 -41.08 4.27 -42.47
N LYS A 228 -39.91 3.84 -41.98
CA LYS A 228 -38.97 2.96 -42.68
C LYS A 228 -38.59 1.80 -41.79
N CYS A 229 -38.51 0.61 -42.38
CA CYS A 229 -38.08 -0.59 -41.71
C CYS A 229 -36.59 -0.53 -41.37
N ALA A 230 -36.24 -0.83 -40.12
CA ALA A 230 -34.85 -0.79 -39.66
C ALA A 230 -33.97 -1.92 -40.23
N SER A 231 -34.55 -2.93 -40.87
CA SER A 231 -33.82 -4.04 -41.52
C SER A 231 -33.63 -3.80 -43.03
N CYS A 232 -34.70 -3.56 -43.78
CA CYS A 232 -34.65 -3.42 -45.24
C CYS A 232 -34.65 -1.96 -45.74
N MET A 233 -34.79 -0.99 -44.85
CA MET A 233 -34.80 0.46 -45.13
C MET A 233 -35.92 0.96 -46.06
N THR A 234 -36.88 0.10 -46.42
CA THR A 234 -38.05 0.46 -47.23
C THR A 234 -39.21 0.97 -46.35
N MET A 235 -40.19 1.62 -46.98
CA MET A 235 -41.37 2.14 -46.29
C MET A 235 -42.13 1.03 -45.56
N LEU A 236 -42.60 1.32 -44.35
CA LEU A 236 -43.36 0.37 -43.54
C LEU A 236 -44.76 0.17 -44.12
N ASP A 237 -45.09 -1.08 -44.44
CA ASP A 237 -46.44 -1.56 -44.76
C ASP A 237 -46.94 -2.48 -43.66
N LEU A 238 -48.26 -2.51 -43.43
CA LEU A 238 -48.87 -3.36 -42.41
C LEU A 238 -48.75 -4.84 -42.81
N PRO A 239 -48.47 -5.76 -41.86
CA PRO A 239 -48.31 -5.56 -40.41
C PRO A 239 -46.89 -5.14 -39.96
N VAL A 240 -46.83 -4.21 -39.00
CA VAL A 240 -45.60 -3.60 -38.45
C VAL A 240 -45.45 -3.92 -36.97
N VAL A 241 -44.23 -4.22 -36.54
CA VAL A 241 -43.86 -4.39 -35.12
C VAL A 241 -42.99 -3.21 -34.68
N HIS A 242 -43.41 -2.53 -33.62
CA HIS A 242 -42.70 -1.41 -33.01
C HIS A 242 -42.09 -1.85 -31.67
N PHE A 243 -40.80 -1.56 -31.46
CA PHE A 243 -40.12 -1.76 -30.19
C PHE A 243 -39.99 -0.44 -29.42
N MET A 244 -39.95 -0.50 -28.08
CA MET A 244 -39.77 0.68 -27.22
C MET A 244 -38.42 1.40 -27.42
N CYS A 245 -37.45 0.76 -28.06
CA CYS A 245 -36.23 1.42 -28.56
C CYS A 245 -36.45 2.27 -29.83
N HIS A 246 -37.70 2.48 -30.25
CA HIS A 246 -38.12 3.27 -31.42
C HIS A 246 -37.68 2.70 -32.78
N HIS A 247 -37.19 1.46 -32.80
CA HIS A 247 -36.97 0.72 -34.04
C HIS A 247 -38.24 -0.02 -34.44
N SER A 248 -38.52 -0.03 -35.75
CA SER A 248 -39.69 -0.73 -36.28
C SER A 248 -39.35 -1.51 -37.52
N TYR A 249 -40.06 -2.61 -37.67
CA TYR A 249 -39.78 -3.63 -38.66
C TYR A 249 -41.09 -4.09 -39.28
N HIS A 250 -41.07 -4.46 -40.56
CA HIS A 250 -42.12 -5.30 -41.09
C HIS A 250 -42.13 -6.63 -40.33
N GLN A 251 -43.30 -7.21 -40.08
CA GLN A 251 -43.38 -8.53 -39.44
C GLN A 251 -42.56 -9.58 -40.21
N ARG A 252 -42.56 -9.52 -41.55
CA ARG A 252 -41.72 -10.36 -42.42
C ARG A 252 -40.21 -10.16 -42.26
N CYS A 253 -39.77 -8.95 -41.91
CA CYS A 253 -38.35 -8.63 -41.76
C CYS A 253 -37.84 -8.92 -40.35
N LEU A 254 -38.75 -9.06 -39.38
CA LEU A 254 -38.42 -9.46 -38.01
C LEU A 254 -38.32 -10.99 -37.87
N GLY A 255 -39.12 -11.74 -38.63
CA GLY A 255 -39.19 -13.20 -38.51
C GLY A 255 -39.73 -13.62 -37.14
N ASP A 256 -39.08 -14.59 -36.51
CA ASP A 256 -39.45 -15.13 -35.18
C ASP A 256 -38.71 -14.43 -34.01
N HIS A 257 -38.02 -13.32 -34.28
CA HIS A 257 -37.28 -12.62 -33.23
C HIS A 257 -38.20 -11.75 -32.35
N GLU A 258 -38.26 -12.06 -31.06
CA GLU A 258 -39.03 -11.28 -30.06
C GLU A 258 -38.30 -10.01 -29.57
N SER A 259 -37.11 -9.69 -30.13
CA SER A 259 -36.28 -8.55 -29.71
C SER A 259 -35.77 -7.73 -30.89
N CYS A 260 -35.46 -6.45 -30.62
CA CYS A 260 -34.94 -5.55 -31.64
C CYS A 260 -33.55 -5.98 -32.14
N LEU A 261 -33.45 -6.27 -33.43
CA LEU A 261 -32.21 -6.75 -34.07
C LEU A 261 -31.08 -5.71 -34.01
N LYS A 262 -31.37 -4.41 -34.17
CA LYS A 262 -30.34 -3.35 -34.10
C LYS A 262 -29.71 -3.27 -32.72
N CYS A 263 -30.54 -3.12 -31.69
CA CYS A 263 -30.07 -3.02 -30.32
C CYS A 263 -29.46 -4.33 -29.81
N GLY A 264 -29.85 -5.49 -30.37
CA GLY A 264 -29.23 -6.78 -30.07
C GLY A 264 -27.80 -6.90 -30.65
N HIS A 265 -27.56 -6.31 -31.83
CA HIS A 265 -26.22 -6.24 -32.43
C HIS A 265 -25.32 -5.22 -31.71
N GLU A 266 -25.85 -4.03 -31.39
CA GLU A 266 -25.12 -2.99 -30.63
C GLU A 266 -24.69 -3.49 -29.25
N ARG A 267 -25.60 -4.14 -28.51
CA ARG A 267 -25.26 -4.77 -27.23
C ARG A 267 -24.16 -5.81 -27.34
N LYS A 268 -24.08 -6.59 -28.44
CA LYS A 268 -23.00 -7.56 -28.64
C LYS A 268 -21.66 -6.90 -29.01
N ALA A 269 -21.68 -5.71 -29.59
CA ALA A 269 -20.48 -4.95 -29.94
C ALA A 269 -19.92 -4.16 -28.74
N GLU A 270 -20.78 -3.68 -27.83
CA GLU A 270 -20.40 -2.89 -26.64
C GLU A 270 -20.36 -3.70 -25.34
N ALA A 271 -20.76 -4.98 -25.34
CA ALA A 271 -20.75 -5.83 -24.14
C ALA A 271 -19.33 -6.22 -23.71
N GLY A 272 -18.74 -5.40 -22.83
CA GLY A 272 -18.37 -5.97 -21.53
C GLY A 272 -19.65 -6.46 -20.85
N GLN A 273 -19.69 -7.71 -20.39
CA GLN A 273 -20.95 -8.31 -19.94
C GLN A 273 -21.51 -7.47 -18.77
N PRO A 274 -22.81 -7.09 -18.78
CA PRO A 274 -23.40 -6.36 -17.65
C PRO A 274 -23.30 -7.17 -16.34
N ASP A 275 -23.30 -8.51 -16.45
CA ASP A 275 -23.03 -9.42 -15.34
C ASP A 275 -21.61 -9.31 -14.80
N ASP A 276 -20.62 -8.98 -15.63
CA ASP A 276 -19.24 -8.82 -15.19
C ASP A 276 -19.05 -7.51 -14.44
N ALA A 277 -19.67 -6.42 -14.91
CA ALA A 277 -19.67 -5.14 -14.19
C ALA A 277 -20.42 -5.24 -12.83
N ILE A 278 -21.53 -5.98 -12.77
CA ILE A 278 -22.25 -6.25 -11.52
C ILE A 278 -21.44 -7.18 -10.61
N LYS A 279 -20.81 -8.23 -11.13
CA LYS A 279 -19.91 -9.10 -10.36
C LYS A 279 -18.70 -8.35 -9.83
N GLU A 280 -18.12 -7.45 -10.62
CA GLU A 280 -16.99 -6.61 -10.25
C GLU A 280 -17.40 -5.60 -9.18
N MET A 281 -18.54 -4.93 -9.33
CA MET A 281 -19.14 -4.08 -8.30
C MET A 281 -19.39 -4.86 -7.00
N MET A 282 -19.99 -6.05 -7.08
CA MET A 282 -20.23 -6.93 -5.93
C MET A 282 -18.92 -7.49 -5.33
N ALA A 283 -17.86 -7.66 -6.12
CA ALA A 283 -16.54 -8.04 -5.63
C ALA A 283 -15.85 -6.88 -4.90
N LEU A 284 -15.99 -5.65 -5.42
CA LEU A 284 -15.50 -4.44 -4.76
C LEU A 284 -16.23 -4.19 -3.43
N ILE A 285 -17.54 -4.41 -3.40
CA ILE A 285 -18.35 -4.32 -2.16
C ILE A 285 -17.92 -5.39 -1.16
N ARG A 286 -17.68 -6.64 -1.58
CA ARG A 286 -17.20 -7.73 -0.69
C ARG A 286 -15.77 -7.52 -0.16
N ARG A 287 -14.90 -6.86 -0.93
CA ARG A 287 -13.55 -6.48 -0.46
C ARG A 287 -13.60 -5.38 0.61
N ASN A 288 -14.69 -4.61 0.65
CA ASN A 288 -14.91 -3.66 1.72
C ASN A 288 -15.38 -4.40 2.98
N LYS A 289 -14.45 -4.67 3.91
CA LYS A 289 -14.63 -5.46 5.15
C LYS A 289 -15.77 -4.98 6.08
N SER A 290 -16.46 -3.88 5.75
CA SER A 290 -17.58 -3.30 6.50
C SER A 290 -18.98 -3.69 6.00
N PHE A 291 -19.09 -4.40 4.87
CA PHE A 291 -20.39 -4.79 4.31
C PHE A 291 -20.86 -6.16 4.84
N ILE A 292 -22.00 -6.18 5.54
CA ILE A 292 -22.70 -7.40 5.98
C ILE A 292 -23.92 -7.59 5.08
N ASP A 293 -23.97 -8.70 4.34
CA ASP A 293 -25.11 -9.08 3.51
C ASP A 293 -26.27 -9.61 4.38
N PRO A 294 -27.42 -8.92 4.47
CA PRO A 294 -28.51 -9.32 5.36
C PRO A 294 -29.23 -10.59 4.91
N ASP A 295 -29.11 -11.01 3.65
CA ASP A 295 -29.95 -12.07 3.08
C ASP A 295 -29.28 -13.46 3.06
N ASN A 296 -28.02 -13.60 3.52
CA ASN A 296 -27.27 -14.85 3.45
C ASN A 296 -27.16 -15.59 4.80
N LEU A 297 -28.28 -15.70 5.53
CA LEU A 297 -28.40 -16.54 6.73
C LEU A 297 -29.24 -17.79 6.42
N HIS A 298 -28.59 -18.96 6.45
CA HIS A 298 -29.19 -20.26 6.19
C HIS A 298 -30.33 -20.58 7.21
N PRO A 299 -31.51 -21.11 6.79
CA PRO A 299 -32.71 -21.12 7.63
C PRO A 299 -32.72 -22.09 8.84
N GLN A 300 -31.74 -22.98 8.99
CA GLN A 300 -31.78 -24.05 10.01
C GLN A 300 -31.08 -23.73 11.34
N GLN A 301 -30.44 -22.56 11.49
CA GLN A 301 -29.82 -22.14 12.77
C GLN A 301 -30.61 -21.06 13.52
N GLN A 302 -31.69 -20.51 12.96
CA GLN A 302 -32.40 -19.34 13.50
C GLN A 302 -33.14 -19.59 14.83
N GLN A 303 -33.64 -20.80 15.11
CA GLN A 303 -34.47 -21.00 16.31
C GLN A 303 -33.70 -21.21 17.61
N GLN A 304 -32.45 -21.70 17.56
CA GLN A 304 -31.62 -21.82 18.78
C GLN A 304 -30.77 -20.58 19.04
N GLN A 305 -30.38 -19.83 18.00
CA GLN A 305 -29.58 -18.61 18.17
C GLN A 305 -30.42 -17.39 18.59
N GLN A 306 -31.70 -17.28 18.20
CA GLN A 306 -32.53 -16.12 18.58
C GLN A 306 -32.69 -15.94 20.09
N HIS A 307 -32.86 -17.02 20.87
CA HIS A 307 -32.99 -16.89 22.32
C HIS A 307 -31.67 -16.54 23.04
N GLN A 308 -30.52 -16.97 22.53
CA GLN A 308 -29.22 -16.61 23.09
C GLN A 308 -28.77 -15.21 22.64
N HIS A 309 -29.04 -14.84 21.39
CA HIS A 309 -28.68 -13.56 20.81
C HIS A 309 -29.51 -12.41 21.40
N GLN A 310 -30.79 -12.63 21.73
CA GLN A 310 -31.64 -11.60 22.34
C GLN A 310 -31.20 -11.26 23.79
N HIS A 311 -30.74 -12.25 24.55
CA HIS A 311 -30.14 -12.02 25.89
C HIS A 311 -28.74 -11.37 25.81
N GLN A 312 -27.93 -11.74 24.82
CA GLN A 312 -26.61 -11.13 24.59
C GLN A 312 -26.71 -9.70 24.04
N LEU A 313 -27.66 -9.39 23.15
CA LEU A 313 -27.89 -8.04 22.64
C LEU A 313 -28.45 -7.09 23.70
N ALA A 314 -29.27 -7.58 24.64
CA ALA A 314 -29.74 -6.77 25.77
C ALA A 314 -28.59 -6.45 26.76
N ALA A 315 -27.72 -7.43 27.04
CA ALA A 315 -26.55 -7.22 27.88
C ALA A 315 -25.49 -6.33 27.20
N ALA A 316 -25.25 -6.53 25.89
CA ALA A 316 -24.33 -5.71 25.09
C ALA A 316 -24.89 -4.30 24.85
N GLY A 317 -26.21 -4.13 24.72
CA GLY A 317 -26.85 -2.83 24.61
C GLY A 317 -26.73 -2.01 25.89
N ALA A 318 -26.89 -2.64 27.06
CA ALA A 318 -26.70 -1.98 28.35
C ALA A 318 -25.23 -1.56 28.60
N THR A 319 -24.26 -2.38 28.17
CA THR A 319 -22.84 -2.03 28.28
C THR A 319 -22.42 -0.99 27.24
N LEU A 320 -23.00 -1.00 26.04
CA LEU A 320 -22.74 0.00 25.01
C LEU A 320 -23.35 1.36 25.38
N ASP A 321 -24.58 1.40 25.91
CA ASP A 321 -25.20 2.63 26.39
C ASP A 321 -24.43 3.24 27.57
N ALA A 322 -23.93 2.42 28.49
CA ALA A 322 -23.07 2.89 29.58
C ALA A 322 -21.78 3.52 29.03
N ARG A 323 -21.10 2.85 28.08
CA ARG A 323 -19.88 3.37 27.44
C ARG A 323 -20.15 4.62 26.59
N LEU A 324 -21.32 4.73 25.96
CA LEU A 324 -21.74 5.93 25.22
C LEU A 324 -21.98 7.11 26.16
N HIS A 325 -22.57 6.88 27.34
CA HIS A 325 -22.75 7.91 28.35
C HIS A 325 -21.41 8.38 28.93
N GLU A 326 -20.49 7.46 29.22
CA GLU A 326 -19.13 7.79 29.67
C GLU A 326 -18.35 8.56 28.60
N HIS A 327 -18.40 8.10 27.34
CA HIS A 327 -17.77 8.79 26.21
C HIS A 327 -18.38 10.18 25.99
N ARG A 328 -19.70 10.36 26.16
CA ARG A 328 -20.33 11.67 26.02
C ARG A 328 -19.89 12.62 27.12
N PHE A 329 -19.83 12.16 28.36
CA PHE A 329 -19.34 12.95 29.48
C PHE A 329 -17.87 13.37 29.27
N PHE A 330 -17.03 12.45 28.80
CA PHE A 330 -15.65 12.74 28.46
C PHE A 330 -15.54 13.82 27.36
N ILE A 331 -16.36 13.73 26.30
CA ILE A 331 -16.36 14.73 25.23
C ILE A 331 -16.80 16.10 25.73
N ASP A 332 -17.79 16.18 26.62
CA ASP A 332 -18.22 17.43 27.22
C ASP A 332 -17.10 18.05 28.08
N GLU A 333 -16.40 17.22 28.88
CA GLU A 333 -15.26 17.66 29.72
C GLU A 333 -14.05 18.12 28.90
N VAL A 334 -13.80 17.47 27.75
CA VAL A 334 -12.80 17.89 26.76
C VAL A 334 -13.17 19.26 26.17
N HIS A 335 -14.45 19.49 25.86
CA HIS A 335 -14.94 20.75 25.29
C HIS A 335 -14.91 21.92 26.28
N GLU A 336 -15.07 21.65 27.57
CA GLU A 336 -15.00 22.65 28.65
C GLU A 336 -13.56 23.01 29.05
N SER A 337 -12.57 22.21 28.65
CA SER A 337 -11.16 22.46 28.98
C SER A 337 -10.53 23.54 28.09
N ASP A 338 -9.67 24.38 28.68
CA ASP A 338 -8.93 25.43 27.97
C ASP A 338 -7.92 24.88 26.94
N ASP A 339 -7.44 23.63 27.14
CA ASP A 339 -6.61 22.89 26.18
C ASP A 339 -7.09 21.42 26.04
N PRO A 340 -8.05 21.18 25.13
CA PRO A 340 -8.63 19.86 24.88
C PRO A 340 -7.60 18.77 24.58
N PHE A 341 -6.51 19.13 23.90
CA PHE A 341 -5.48 18.17 23.51
C PHE A 341 -4.65 17.70 24.71
N SER A 342 -4.24 18.63 25.58
CA SER A 342 -3.52 18.30 26.81
C SER A 342 -4.39 17.53 27.80
N PHE A 343 -5.68 17.87 27.89
CA PHE A 343 -6.62 17.14 28.73
C PHE A 343 -6.76 15.67 28.30
N ILE A 344 -7.00 15.43 27.00
CA ILE A 344 -7.08 14.07 26.43
C ILE A 344 -5.79 13.28 26.71
N ALA A 345 -4.63 13.87 26.43
CA ALA A 345 -3.34 13.22 26.68
C ALA A 345 -3.12 12.87 28.17
N SER A 346 -3.57 13.72 29.09
CA SER A 346 -3.50 13.46 30.54
C SER A 346 -4.44 12.33 30.98
N SER A 347 -5.60 12.21 30.33
CA SER A 347 -6.60 11.18 30.66
C SER A 347 -6.17 9.80 30.17
N PHE A 348 -5.53 9.70 28.99
CA PHE A 348 -4.88 8.48 28.53
C PHE A 348 -3.72 8.04 29.43
N SER A 349 -2.85 8.96 29.84
CA SER A 349 -1.73 8.64 30.74
C SER A 349 -2.17 8.25 32.16
N LYS A 350 -3.38 8.63 32.58
CA LYS A 350 -3.99 8.21 33.85
C LYS A 350 -4.83 6.93 33.76
N GLY A 351 -4.98 6.35 32.57
CA GLY A 351 -5.80 5.14 32.36
C GLY A 351 -7.30 5.37 32.60
N LEU A 352 -7.79 6.60 32.39
CA LEU A 352 -9.21 6.97 32.57
C LEU A 352 -10.06 6.69 31.31
N LEU A 353 -9.50 6.03 30.29
CA LEU A 353 -10.14 5.66 29.03
C LEU A 353 -9.78 4.24 28.60
#